data_AF-A0A7S1TLY7-F1
#
_entry.id   AF-A0A7S1TLY7-F1
#
_cell.length_a   1.000
_cell.length_b   1.000
_cell.length_c   1.000
_cell.angle_alpha   90.00
_cell.angle_beta   90.00
_cell.angle_gamma   90.00
#
_symmetry.space_group_name_H-M   'P 1'
#
loop_
_entity.id
_entity.type
_entity.pdbx_description
1 polymer ?
#
loop_
_entity_poly.entity_id
_entity_poly.type
_entity_poly.pdbx_seq_one_letter_code
_entity_poly.pdbx_strand_id
1 'polypeptide(L)'
;VYFAGNPTSGVDVVIPGIDGTTSVMDVTKYPVPTLPDPNYQNPVYSFGVSKSSNGIIAYDSQAFCGRMQGDLLVVFFSQQDQVRRIERDPTSGEIVGDQVLAKAEIGTLGNPLCIAQDRLGRIAVFCL
;
A
#
# COMPACT_ATOMS: atom_id res chain seq x y z
N VAL A 1 -8.40 -7.98 3.99
CA VAL A 1 -7.65 -8.90 3.10
C VAL A 1 -7.11 -10.01 3.98
N TYR A 2 -7.27 -11.27 3.60
CA TYR A 2 -6.64 -12.37 4.31
C TYR A 2 -5.24 -12.56 3.73
N PHE A 3 -4.23 -12.23 4.53
CA PHE A 3 -2.86 -12.60 4.19
C PHE A 3 -2.68 -14.06 4.57
N ALA A 4 -2.27 -14.89 3.63
CA ALA A 4 -2.00 -16.30 3.86
C ALA A 4 -0.64 -16.46 4.55
N GLY A 5 -0.51 -15.94 5.77
CA GLY A 5 0.63 -16.22 6.64
C GLY A 5 0.49 -17.62 7.19
N ASN A 6 1.50 -18.47 6.98
CA ASN A 6 1.49 -19.80 7.54
C ASN A 6 2.02 -19.76 9.00
N PRO A 7 1.27 -20.19 10.03
CA PRO A 7 1.58 -19.84 11.41
C PRO A 7 2.21 -20.99 12.18
N THR A 8 3.13 -20.64 13.10
CA THR A 8 3.73 -21.61 14.03
C THR A 8 2.88 -21.90 15.27
N SER A 9 1.91 -21.04 15.62
CA SER A 9 1.18 -21.11 16.90
C SER A 9 -0.35 -21.08 16.80
N GLY A 10 -0.93 -21.02 15.59
CA GLY A 10 -2.39 -20.94 15.41
C GLY A 10 -3.04 -19.65 15.94
N VAL A 11 -2.26 -18.58 16.10
CA VAL A 11 -2.75 -17.26 16.56
C VAL A 11 -2.73 -16.26 15.40
N ASP A 12 -3.90 -15.68 15.12
CA ASP A 12 -4.11 -14.65 14.10
C ASP A 12 -3.23 -13.41 14.32
N VAL A 13 -2.55 -12.97 13.26
CA VAL A 13 -1.79 -11.71 13.27
C VAL A 13 -2.69 -10.56 12.80
N VAL A 14 -2.76 -9.50 13.60
CA VAL A 14 -3.54 -8.30 13.33
C VAL A 14 -2.64 -7.25 12.68
N ILE A 15 -3.00 -6.83 11.46
CA ILE A 15 -2.32 -5.74 10.74
C ILE A 15 -3.22 -4.50 10.78
N PRO A 16 -2.69 -3.33 11.19
CA PRO A 16 -3.44 -2.08 11.14
C PRO A 16 -3.76 -1.68 9.69
N GLY A 17 -4.96 -1.13 9.49
CA GLY A 17 -5.46 -0.65 8.20
C GLY A 17 -5.94 0.79 8.25
N ILE A 18 -6.20 1.33 7.06
CA ILE A 18 -6.35 2.78 6.78
C ILE A 18 -7.62 3.41 7.34
N ASP A 19 -8.67 2.60 7.55
CA ASP A 19 -9.99 3.07 7.98
C ASP A 19 -10.28 2.69 9.45
N GLY A 20 -9.22 2.50 10.25
CA GLY A 20 -9.32 1.84 11.57
C GLY A 20 -9.72 0.37 11.47
N THR A 21 -9.72 -0.19 10.26
CA THR A 21 -9.96 -1.60 10.00
C THR A 21 -8.70 -2.40 10.29
N THR A 22 -8.86 -3.63 10.74
CA THR A 22 -7.76 -4.57 10.89
C THR A 22 -7.81 -5.62 9.79
N SER A 23 -6.66 -5.95 9.22
CA SER A 23 -6.53 -7.14 8.38
C SER A 23 -6.00 -8.27 9.23
N VAL A 24 -6.72 -9.38 9.23
CA VAL A 24 -6.35 -10.58 9.98
C VAL A 24 -5.67 -11.55 9.02
N MET A 25 -4.48 -11.99 9.38
CA MET A 25 -3.88 -13.16 8.75
C MET A 25 -4.56 -14.39 9.32
N ASP A 26 -5.44 -15.02 8.55
CA ASP A 26 -6.16 -16.21 9.00
C ASP A 26 -5.21 -17.41 9.04
N VAL A 27 -4.87 -17.77 10.26
CA VAL A 27 -3.91 -18.82 10.59
C VAL A 27 -4.47 -20.23 10.47
N THR A 28 -5.77 -20.36 10.31
CA THR A 28 -6.45 -21.67 10.32
C THR A 28 -6.43 -22.35 8.95
N LYS A 29 -5.99 -21.64 7.89
CA LYS A 29 -6.00 -22.13 6.52
C LYS A 29 -4.95 -23.21 6.23
N TYR A 30 -3.90 -23.31 7.04
CA TYR A 30 -2.83 -24.30 6.88
C TYR A 30 -2.82 -25.28 8.05
N PRO A 31 -2.72 -26.60 7.79
CA PRO A 31 -2.60 -27.58 8.86
C PRO A 31 -1.26 -27.41 9.59
N VAL A 32 -1.32 -27.40 10.92
CA VAL A 32 -0.15 -27.57 11.79
C VAL A 32 0.47 -28.94 11.47
N PRO A 33 1.82 -29.08 11.32
CA PRO A 33 2.88 -28.17 11.77
C PRO A 33 3.56 -27.38 10.65
N THR A 34 2.86 -27.05 9.56
CA THR A 34 3.48 -26.33 8.44
C THR A 34 4.08 -25.01 8.98
N LEU A 35 5.41 -24.86 8.93
CA LEU A 35 6.09 -23.65 9.42
C LEU A 35 6.01 -22.52 8.38
N PRO A 36 5.97 -21.24 8.78
CA PRO A 36 6.16 -20.11 7.86
C PRO A 36 7.48 -20.26 7.12
N ASP A 37 7.52 -19.68 5.91
CA ASP A 37 8.81 -19.41 5.28
C ASP A 37 9.65 -18.56 6.27
N PRO A 38 10.86 -19.02 6.68
CA PRO A 38 11.69 -18.30 7.63
C PRO A 38 12.04 -16.87 7.19
N ASN A 39 11.94 -16.57 5.89
CA ASN A 39 12.21 -15.24 5.33
C ASN A 39 10.94 -14.42 5.10
N TYR A 40 9.75 -14.98 5.34
CA TYR A 40 8.51 -14.23 5.23
C TYR A 40 8.40 -13.20 6.36
N GLN A 41 8.10 -11.96 5.98
CA GLN A 41 7.81 -10.88 6.92
C GLN A 41 6.35 -10.47 6.74
N ASN A 42 5.73 -10.14 7.87
CA ASN A 42 4.36 -9.64 7.87
C ASN A 42 4.30 -8.31 7.09
N PRO A 43 3.22 -8.06 6.33
CA PRO A 43 3.01 -6.74 5.74
C PRO A 43 3.04 -5.66 6.81
N VAL A 44 3.79 -4.59 6.54
CA VAL A 44 3.87 -3.41 7.42
C VAL A 44 2.60 -2.55 7.37
N TYR A 45 1.77 -2.75 6.35
CA TYR A 45 0.57 -1.95 6.11
C TYR A 45 -0.44 -2.69 5.26
N SER A 46 -1.72 -2.43 5.53
CA SER A 46 -2.83 -2.95 4.72
C SER A 46 -3.74 -1.82 4.27
N PHE A 47 -4.02 -1.78 2.97
CA PHE A 47 -5.01 -0.87 2.39
C PHE A 47 -6.47 -1.24 2.72
N GLY A 48 -6.70 -2.36 3.39
CA GLY A 48 -8.04 -2.86 3.68
C GLY A 48 -8.64 -3.66 2.53
N VAL A 49 -9.90 -4.06 2.70
CA VAL A 49 -10.61 -4.97 1.78
C VAL A 49 -10.97 -4.26 0.47
N SER A 50 -10.75 -4.95 -0.66
CA SER A 50 -11.13 -4.52 -2.00
C SER A 50 -10.50 -3.18 -2.43
N LYS A 51 -9.30 -2.88 -1.94
CA LYS A 51 -8.48 -1.74 -2.35
C LYS A 51 -7.27 -2.24 -3.14
N SER A 52 -7.42 -2.33 -4.46
CA SER A 52 -6.41 -2.87 -5.37
C SER A 52 -5.36 -1.80 -5.66
N SER A 53 -4.16 -1.98 -5.09
CA SER A 53 -2.99 -1.18 -5.41
C SER A 53 -2.41 -1.63 -6.75
N ASN A 54 -2.85 -1.02 -7.84
CA ASN A 54 -2.45 -1.43 -9.19
C ASN A 54 -1.02 -0.98 -9.55
N GLY A 55 -0.50 0.06 -8.89
CA GLY A 55 0.85 0.56 -9.12
C GLY A 55 1.39 1.31 -7.90
N ILE A 56 2.69 1.14 -7.63
CA ILE A 56 3.41 1.74 -6.51
C ILE A 56 4.77 2.22 -6.98
N ILE A 57 5.16 3.43 -6.58
CA ILE A 57 6.54 3.93 -6.71
C ILE A 57 7.01 4.54 -5.39
N ALA A 58 8.31 4.51 -5.13
CA ALA A 58 8.94 5.40 -4.16
C ALA A 58 9.23 6.74 -4.84
N TYR A 59 8.80 7.85 -4.23
CA TYR A 59 9.01 9.18 -4.79
C TYR A 59 10.43 9.67 -4.49
N ASP A 60 11.24 9.85 -5.54
CA ASP A 60 12.68 10.13 -5.42
C ASP A 60 13.02 11.63 -5.46
N SER A 61 12.23 12.41 -6.21
CA SER A 61 12.57 13.80 -6.53
C SER A 61 12.56 14.76 -5.33
N GLN A 62 13.39 15.80 -5.43
CA GLN A 62 13.40 16.96 -4.53
C GLN A 62 12.33 18.02 -4.87
N ALA A 63 11.46 17.77 -5.85
CA ALA A 63 10.28 18.60 -6.06
C ALA A 63 9.42 18.71 -4.79
N PHE A 64 8.56 19.73 -4.72
CA PHE A 64 7.79 20.06 -3.51
C PHE A 64 8.68 20.27 -2.27
N CYS A 65 9.87 20.85 -2.46
CA CYS A 65 10.88 21.06 -1.42
C CYS A 65 11.31 19.78 -0.71
N GLY A 66 11.32 18.64 -1.41
CA GLY A 66 11.69 17.33 -0.87
C GLY A 66 10.68 16.74 0.11
N ARG A 67 9.51 17.35 0.30
CA ARG A 67 8.52 16.91 1.31
C ARG A 67 7.95 15.51 1.03
N MET A 68 7.96 15.09 -0.23
CA MET A 68 7.49 13.77 -0.64
C MET A 68 8.64 12.79 -0.87
N GLN A 69 9.90 13.24 -0.71
CA GLN A 69 11.06 12.42 -1.01
C GLN A 69 11.13 11.24 -0.03
N GLY A 70 11.16 10.04 -0.57
CA GLY A 70 11.14 8.80 0.20
C GLY A 70 9.73 8.30 0.54
N ASP A 71 8.65 9.00 0.23
CA ASP A 71 7.30 8.47 0.41
C ASP A 71 6.91 7.49 -0.70
N LEU A 72 5.84 6.74 -0.50
CA LEU A 72 5.27 5.90 -1.55
C LEU A 72 4.08 6.61 -2.20
N LEU A 73 3.99 6.54 -3.52
CA LEU A 73 2.78 6.90 -4.26
C LEU A 73 2.12 5.64 -4.78
N VAL A 74 0.83 5.51 -4.51
CA VAL A 74 0.04 4.32 -4.83
C VAL A 74 -1.19 4.70 -5.62
N VAL A 75 -1.42 4.01 -6.74
CA VAL A 75 -2.67 4.13 -7.51
C VAL A 75 -3.62 3.00 -7.18
N PHE A 76 -4.87 3.38 -6.98
CA PHE A 76 -5.96 2.51 -6.58
C PHE A 76 -6.97 2.41 -7.71
N PHE A 77 -7.37 1.19 -8.04
CA PHE A 77 -8.41 0.91 -9.03
C PHE A 77 -9.74 0.54 -8.37
N SER A 78 -9.73 -0.47 -7.49
CA SER A 78 -10.98 -0.97 -6.91
C SER A 78 -11.43 -0.13 -5.71
N GLN A 79 -12.74 0.14 -5.65
CA GLN A 79 -13.40 0.90 -4.58
C GLN A 79 -12.94 2.36 -4.42
N GLN A 80 -12.36 2.96 -5.47
CA GLN A 80 -12.17 4.39 -5.76
C GLN A 80 -10.95 4.52 -6.67
N ASP A 81 -11.11 5.19 -7.81
CA ASP A 81 -9.98 5.57 -8.66
C ASP A 81 -9.26 6.77 -8.02
N GLN A 82 -8.07 6.53 -7.47
CA GLN A 82 -7.34 7.55 -6.73
C GLN A 82 -5.82 7.33 -6.71
N VAL A 83 -5.10 8.43 -6.50
CA VAL A 83 -3.67 8.44 -6.16
C VAL A 83 -3.56 8.76 -4.66
N ARG A 84 -2.79 7.95 -3.94
CA ARG A 84 -2.52 8.13 -2.52
C ARG A 84 -1.03 8.30 -2.26
N ARG A 85 -0.70 9.10 -1.26
CA ARG A 85 0.64 9.23 -0.69
C ARG A 85 0.67 8.49 0.64
N ILE A 86 1.57 7.53 0.74
CA ILE A 86 1.87 6.84 1.99
C ILE A 86 3.13 7.48 2.56
N GLU A 87 2.93 8.25 3.61
CA GLU A 87 3.99 8.99 4.28
C GLU A 87 4.82 8.05 5.13
N ARG A 88 6.13 8.15 4.99
CA ARG A 88 7.07 7.36 5.78
C ARG A 88 7.88 8.24 6.69
N ASP A 89 8.13 7.75 7.91
CA ASP A 89 9.15 8.34 8.75
C ASP A 89 10.51 8.19 8.04
N PRO A 90 11.27 9.28 7.85
CA PRO A 90 12.51 9.24 7.08
C PRO A 90 13.64 8.49 7.81
N THR A 91 13.50 8.22 9.12
CA THR A 91 14.50 7.55 9.94
C THR A 91 14.18 6.08 10.12
N SER A 92 12.95 5.74 10.53
CA SER A 92 12.54 4.36 10.79
C SER A 92 11.99 3.66 9.54
N GLY A 93 11.52 4.41 8.54
CA GLY A 93 10.82 3.88 7.38
C GLY A 93 9.38 3.44 7.67
N GLU A 94 8.92 3.60 8.91
CA GLU A 94 7.56 3.29 9.34
C GLU A 94 6.54 4.16 8.62
N ILE A 95 5.35 3.61 8.39
CA ILE A 95 4.26 4.37 7.77
C ILE A 95 3.59 5.24 8.83
N VAL A 96 3.63 6.55 8.62
CA VAL A 96 3.13 7.57 9.57
C VAL A 96 1.90 8.32 9.05
N GLY A 97 1.54 8.14 7.78
CA GLY A 97 0.39 8.82 7.19
C GLY A 97 -0.06 8.19 5.89
N ASP A 98 -1.33 8.46 5.55
CA ASP A 98 -1.95 8.09 4.29
C ASP A 98 -2.86 9.23 3.84
N GLN A 99 -2.54 9.81 2.68
CA GLN A 99 -3.22 10.98 2.14
C GLN A 99 -3.73 10.70 0.73
N VAL A 100 -4.99 11.04 0.45
CA VAL A 100 -5.52 11.07 -0.91
C VAL A 100 -4.99 12.32 -1.62
N LEU A 101 -4.19 12.14 -2.67
CA LEU A 101 -3.66 13.24 -3.49
C LEU A 101 -4.60 13.60 -4.64
N ALA A 102 -5.26 12.62 -5.23
CA ALA A 102 -6.19 12.81 -6.34
C ALA A 102 -7.25 11.72 -6.34
N LYS A 103 -8.49 12.07 -6.72
CA LYS A 103 -9.63 11.15 -6.85
C LYS A 103 -10.38 11.42 -8.15
N ALA A 104 -11.05 10.41 -8.69
CA ALA A 104 -11.93 10.56 -9.84
C ALA A 104 -13.19 11.37 -9.49
N GLU A 105 -13.10 12.70 -9.52
CA GLU A 105 -14.27 13.59 -9.60
C GLU A 105 -14.27 14.45 -10.87
N ILE A 106 -13.20 14.40 -11.68
CA ILE A 106 -13.12 15.09 -12.99
C ILE A 106 -12.25 14.26 -13.95
N GLY A 107 -12.84 13.28 -14.62
CA GLY A 107 -12.46 12.75 -15.94
C GLY A 107 -11.00 12.31 -16.25
N THR A 108 -10.09 12.24 -15.29
CA THR A 108 -8.63 12.10 -15.55
C THR A 108 -7.98 10.88 -14.89
N LEU A 109 -8.65 10.25 -13.92
CA LEU A 109 -8.22 9.01 -13.29
C LEU A 109 -9.32 7.96 -13.48
N GLY A 110 -9.45 7.43 -14.69
CA GLY A 110 -10.37 6.32 -14.99
C GLY A 110 -9.58 5.03 -15.09
N ASN A 111 -9.93 4.01 -14.32
CA ASN A 111 -9.28 2.71 -14.35
C ASN A 111 -7.72 2.78 -14.25
N PRO A 112 -7.15 3.43 -13.22
CA PRO A 112 -5.71 3.60 -13.15
C PRO A 112 -5.01 2.25 -12.99
N LEU A 113 -3.95 2.06 -13.77
CA LEU A 113 -3.19 0.82 -13.82
C LEU A 113 -1.79 1.00 -13.25
N CYS A 114 -1.08 2.05 -13.65
CA CYS A 114 0.28 2.27 -13.16
C CYS A 114 0.59 3.76 -13.00
N ILE A 115 1.64 4.01 -12.23
CA ILE A 115 2.15 5.33 -11.90
C ILE A 115 3.65 5.36 -12.18
N ALA A 116 4.12 6.47 -12.75
CA ALA A 116 5.52 6.71 -13.01
C ALA A 116 5.91 8.13 -12.57
N GLN A 117 7.18 8.29 -12.24
CA GLN A 117 7.80 9.56 -11.94
C GLN A 117 8.93 9.84 -12.92
N ASP A 118 9.08 11.09 -13.34
CA ASP A 118 10.25 11.55 -14.07
C ASP A 118 11.30 12.24 -13.16
N ARG A 119 12.47 12.54 -13.72
CA ARG A 119 13.57 13.19 -12.98
C ARG A 119 13.25 14.59 -12.45
N LEU A 120 12.20 15.23 -12.95
CA LEU A 120 11.75 16.54 -12.47
C LEU A 120 10.70 16.41 -11.36
N GLY A 121 10.31 15.18 -10.99
CA GLY A 121 9.28 14.92 -9.98
C GLY A 121 7.85 15.00 -10.50
N ARG A 122 7.64 15.06 -11.83
CA ARG A 122 6.31 15.00 -12.42
C ARG A 122 5.80 13.56 -12.35
N ILE A 123 4.51 13.43 -12.06
CA ILE A 123 3.83 12.14 -11.90
C ILE A 123 2.95 11.91 -13.13
N ALA A 124 3.06 10.73 -13.73
CA ALA A 124 2.18 10.26 -14.78
C ALA A 124 1.40 9.05 -14.27
N VAL A 125 0.08 9.06 -14.45
CA VAL A 125 -0.78 7.91 -14.18
C VAL A 125 -1.34 7.41 -15.51
N PHE A 126 -1.23 6.10 -15.72
CA PHE A 126 -1.74 5.45 -16.92
C PHE A 126 -3.07 4.78 -16.60
N CYS A 127 -4.04 5.03 -17.47
CA CYS A 127 -5.45 4.70 -17.32
C CYS A 127 -5.89 3.83 -18.50
N LEU A 128 -6.87 2.94 -18.29
CA LEU A 128 -7.46 2.07 -19.31
C LEU A 128 -8.86 2.54 -19.74
#